data_AF-A0A364V683-F1
#
_entry.id   AF-A0A364V683-F1
#
_cell.length_a   1.000
_cell.length_b   1.000
_cell.length_c   1.000
_cell.angle_alpha   90.00
_cell.angle_beta   90.00
_cell.angle_gamma   90.00
#
_symmetry.space_group_name_H-M   'P 1'
#
loop_
_entity.id
_entity.type
_entity.pdbx_description
1 polymer ?
#
loop_
_entity_poly.entity_id
_entity_poly.type
_entity_poly.pdbx_seq_one_letter_code
_entity_poly.pdbx_strand_id
1 'polypeptide(L)'
;MAEIEEVRWVRPEDPGVPLAPLLADYLWEAHPALAELVIDLDAIAHNAAYLAQRVAPAKLMAVVKADAYNHGVSEVARTVLEHGAAALGVATIAEALHLRELGVTAPITAWMWHPGEALAPVFANHIELGLPSLAHARVAIAAAREYVGDSDPANPSSTVPLVGLMADTGLSRSGVSPVEWSETVRLVAQASRAGWVRVGGVFSHLASADMPDQRPTTDRQAERFRAAIEDCCNHGLDVPCNHLANTPATLTRPDLHFDMVRPGVGLYGVDPVEPFAGYEPADLRPAMTLRARVTTTRIVPRGEGVSYGHMWVAQEDTRTAVVAIGYADGLLRSLSGNLQVAIGGRLYQQIGRVCMDQIVVNLGPVGSPEAEAVTPGEWAVIFGAGGLSAEELARRAGTIAYEILTMPRGPRVARRCISSGRHLPQRPDHLRVSGGRTTVATAEDMRALGEALGSQLSAGTVVVLTGPLGAGKTTFTQGLAAGLGVQGRVQSPTFTVVRQHRPGFAADGGRSRPGLLHMDAYRLLGDRVEERQDVAGRRLEPGELMDRGEVLDSLESLDVDADIESHVVVAEWGRGIVEGLSKQVLDVEITRVSGAGPDDTEWADDPRDVTWAWR
;
A
#
# COMPACT_ATOMS: atom_id res chain seq x y z
N MET A 1 -31.01 -44.11 -13.24
CA MET A 1 -31.85 -42.93 -13.49
C MET A 1 -32.37 -42.44 -12.15
N ALA A 2 -31.76 -41.37 -11.65
CA ALA A 2 -32.32 -40.49 -10.63
C ALA A 2 -31.82 -39.10 -11.03
N GLU A 3 -32.78 -38.25 -11.38
CA GLU A 3 -32.61 -36.87 -11.81
C GLU A 3 -31.87 -36.08 -10.72
N ILE A 4 -30.79 -35.42 -11.11
CA ILE A 4 -30.16 -34.40 -10.27
C ILE A 4 -30.91 -33.10 -10.57
N GLU A 5 -31.50 -32.56 -9.51
CA GLU A 5 -32.33 -31.35 -9.46
C GLU A 5 -31.66 -30.16 -10.17
N GLU A 6 -32.49 -29.41 -10.90
CA GLU A 6 -32.18 -28.10 -11.47
C GLU A 6 -31.55 -27.17 -10.44
N VAL A 7 -30.27 -26.86 -10.62
CA VAL A 7 -29.64 -25.73 -9.95
C VAL A 7 -30.21 -24.46 -10.58
N ARG A 8 -30.99 -23.71 -9.79
CA ARG A 8 -31.52 -22.39 -10.17
C ARG A 8 -30.38 -21.41 -10.49
N TRP A 9 -30.42 -20.90 -11.71
CA TRP A 9 -29.62 -19.76 -12.15
C TRP A 9 -30.11 -18.48 -11.48
N VAL A 10 -29.25 -17.79 -10.73
CA VAL A 10 -29.45 -16.38 -10.39
C VAL A 10 -28.70 -15.58 -11.46
N ARG A 11 -29.43 -14.83 -12.28
CA ARG A 11 -28.87 -13.89 -13.25
C ARG A 11 -28.46 -12.60 -12.52
N PRO A 12 -27.19 -12.15 -12.61
CA PRO A 12 -26.83 -10.76 -12.34
C PRO A 12 -26.96 -10.00 -13.66
N GLU A 13 -28.08 -9.29 -13.84
CA GLU A 13 -28.36 -8.51 -15.06
C GLU A 13 -27.70 -7.13 -15.02
N ASP A 14 -26.41 -7.01 -14.64
CA ASP A 14 -25.70 -5.73 -14.71
C ASP A 14 -24.26 -5.89 -15.25
N PRO A 15 -23.94 -5.34 -16.45
CA PRO A 15 -22.60 -5.32 -17.00
C PRO A 15 -21.78 -4.18 -16.37
N GLY A 16 -20.77 -4.49 -15.56
CA GLY A 16 -19.81 -3.46 -15.14
C GLY A 16 -19.11 -3.60 -13.78
N VAL A 17 -19.27 -4.71 -13.05
CA VAL A 17 -18.66 -4.84 -11.70
C VAL A 17 -17.41 -5.75 -11.71
N PRO A 18 -16.24 -5.27 -11.26
CA PRO A 18 -14.99 -6.05 -11.22
C PRO A 18 -14.98 -7.16 -10.15
N LEU A 19 -14.28 -8.28 -10.42
CA LEU A 19 -14.32 -9.54 -9.65
C LEU A 19 -13.31 -9.66 -8.48
N ALA A 20 -12.17 -8.96 -8.52
CA ALA A 20 -11.17 -8.98 -7.43
C ALA A 20 -11.68 -8.42 -6.08
N PRO A 21 -12.56 -7.40 -6.06
CA PRO A 21 -13.24 -6.96 -4.84
C PRO A 21 -14.11 -8.05 -4.21
N LEU A 22 -14.90 -8.76 -5.03
CA LEU A 22 -15.87 -9.79 -4.62
C LEU A 22 -15.24 -10.99 -3.87
N LEU A 23 -13.99 -11.36 -4.20
CA LEU A 23 -13.28 -12.50 -3.57
C LEU A 23 -12.63 -12.17 -2.22
N ALA A 24 -12.15 -10.93 -2.05
CA ALA A 24 -11.65 -10.46 -0.76
C ALA A 24 -12.78 -10.35 0.27
N ASP A 25 -14.01 -10.04 -0.17
CA ASP A 25 -15.18 -10.07 0.71
C ASP A 25 -15.65 -11.50 0.99
N TYR A 26 -15.54 -12.43 0.03
CA TYR A 26 -15.85 -13.84 0.27
C TYR A 26 -14.88 -14.49 1.30
N LEU A 27 -13.59 -14.14 1.29
CA LEU A 27 -12.63 -14.56 2.33
C LEU A 27 -12.91 -13.89 3.68
N TRP A 28 -13.37 -12.65 3.67
CA TRP A 28 -13.89 -11.96 4.86
C TRP A 28 -15.18 -12.61 5.40
N GLU A 29 -16.07 -13.11 4.55
CA GLU A 29 -17.29 -13.78 4.99
C GLU A 29 -17.02 -15.20 5.50
N ALA A 30 -16.08 -15.93 4.87
CA ALA A 30 -15.66 -17.26 5.30
C ALA A 30 -14.78 -17.22 6.58
N HIS A 31 -13.99 -16.15 6.74
CA HIS A 31 -13.14 -15.86 7.89
C HIS A 31 -13.18 -14.36 8.20
N PRO A 32 -14.18 -13.88 8.96
CA PRO A 32 -14.28 -12.47 9.30
C PRO A 32 -13.00 -11.97 9.94
N ALA A 33 -12.45 -10.84 9.48
CA ALA A 33 -11.22 -10.39 10.09
C ALA A 33 -11.46 -10.13 11.56
N LEU A 34 -10.49 -10.60 12.32
CA LEU A 34 -10.49 -10.54 13.76
C LEU A 34 -10.12 -9.13 14.25
N ALA A 35 -9.44 -8.33 13.43
CA ALA A 35 -9.14 -6.94 13.68
C ALA A 35 -9.24 -6.12 12.37
N GLU A 36 -9.73 -4.89 12.47
CA GLU A 36 -9.77 -3.94 11.36
C GLU A 36 -9.51 -2.50 11.78
N LEU A 37 -8.99 -1.73 10.82
CA LEU A 37 -8.93 -0.28 10.80
C LEU A 37 -10.05 0.25 9.92
N VAL A 38 -10.97 0.99 10.52
CA VAL A 38 -11.99 1.74 9.79
C VAL A 38 -11.48 3.16 9.58
N ILE A 39 -11.37 3.60 8.32
CA ILE A 39 -10.85 4.91 7.93
C ILE A 39 -11.99 5.75 7.35
N ASP A 40 -12.35 6.84 8.03
CA ASP A 40 -13.35 7.80 7.61
C ASP A 40 -12.73 8.86 6.67
N LEU A 41 -13.02 8.73 5.38
CA LEU A 41 -12.52 9.66 4.36
C LEU A 41 -13.22 11.02 4.41
N ASP A 42 -14.44 11.12 4.96
CA ASP A 42 -15.11 12.41 5.11
C ASP A 42 -14.48 13.23 6.24
N ALA A 43 -14.03 12.56 7.30
CA ALA A 43 -13.23 13.19 8.35
C ALA A 43 -11.92 13.74 7.77
N ILE A 44 -11.22 12.97 6.94
CA ILE A 44 -9.99 13.41 6.25
C ILE A 44 -10.28 14.57 5.29
N ALA A 45 -11.36 14.49 4.52
CA ALA A 45 -11.79 15.55 3.61
C ALA A 45 -12.10 16.85 4.37
N HIS A 46 -12.85 16.77 5.48
CA HIS A 46 -13.13 17.90 6.36
C HIS A 46 -11.84 18.51 6.90
N ASN A 47 -10.93 17.69 7.44
CA ASN A 47 -9.67 18.16 8.01
C ASN A 47 -8.79 18.86 6.97
N ALA A 48 -8.68 18.27 5.77
CA ALA A 48 -7.92 18.85 4.67
C ALA A 48 -8.49 20.20 4.24
N ALA A 49 -9.81 20.30 4.04
CA ALA A 49 -10.48 21.54 3.67
C ALA A 49 -10.36 22.61 4.75
N TYR A 50 -10.56 22.24 6.02
CA TYR A 50 -10.42 23.12 7.17
C TYR A 50 -9.00 23.69 7.26
N LEU A 51 -7.97 22.84 7.17
CA LEU A 51 -6.58 23.27 7.23
C LEU A 51 -6.20 24.12 6.02
N ALA A 52 -6.61 23.74 4.80
CA ALA A 52 -6.34 24.50 3.59
C ALA A 52 -6.96 25.90 3.63
N GLN A 53 -8.19 26.04 4.12
CA GLN A 53 -8.85 27.33 4.31
C GLN A 53 -8.14 28.19 5.36
N ARG A 54 -7.70 27.58 6.46
CA ARG A 54 -7.03 28.28 7.57
C ARG A 54 -5.71 28.91 7.17
N VAL A 55 -4.98 28.31 6.25
CA VAL A 55 -3.60 28.73 5.90
C VAL A 55 -3.55 29.64 4.68
N ALA A 56 -4.66 29.82 3.97
CA ALA A 56 -4.72 30.69 2.81
C ALA A 56 -4.22 32.11 3.17
N PRO A 57 -3.35 32.72 2.34
CA PRO A 57 -3.01 32.33 0.97
C PRO A 57 -1.86 31.32 0.83
N ALA A 58 -1.25 30.86 1.93
CA ALA A 58 -0.23 29.81 1.86
C ALA A 58 -0.86 28.50 1.37
N LYS A 59 -0.05 27.66 0.72
CA LYS A 59 -0.48 26.36 0.22
C LYS A 59 -0.42 25.29 1.31
N LEU A 60 -1.16 24.21 1.14
CA LEU A 60 -1.08 23.02 1.98
C LEU A 60 -0.38 21.89 1.22
N MET A 61 0.75 21.42 1.74
CA MET A 61 1.34 20.13 1.36
C MET A 61 0.87 19.06 2.35
N ALA A 62 0.06 18.12 1.90
CA ALA A 62 -0.43 17.05 2.74
C ALA A 62 0.68 16.00 2.98
N VAL A 63 1.06 15.78 4.24
CA VAL A 63 2.11 14.81 4.57
C VAL A 63 1.49 13.41 4.71
N VAL A 64 1.80 12.55 3.75
CA VAL A 64 1.20 11.20 3.59
C VAL A 64 2.22 10.06 3.70
N LYS A 65 3.40 10.32 4.28
CA LYS A 65 4.40 9.30 4.61
C LYS A 65 3.85 8.19 5.51
N ALA A 66 4.54 7.06 5.56
CA ALA A 66 4.18 5.88 6.33
C ALA A 66 2.75 5.41 6.02
N ASP A 67 2.45 5.24 4.73
CA ASP A 67 1.13 4.83 4.23
C ASP A 67 -0.02 5.74 4.72
N ALA A 68 0.19 7.06 4.58
CA ALA A 68 -0.68 8.09 5.13
C ALA A 68 -0.91 7.95 6.64
N TYR A 69 0.17 7.82 7.42
CA TYR A 69 0.11 7.56 8.86
C TYR A 69 -0.76 6.32 9.15
N ASN A 70 -0.62 5.29 8.30
CA ASN A 70 -1.38 4.03 8.31
C ASN A 70 -2.87 4.12 7.92
N HIS A 71 -3.32 5.26 7.38
CA HIS A 71 -4.70 5.44 6.92
C HIS A 71 -4.92 4.93 5.49
N GLY A 72 -3.86 4.55 4.77
CA GLY A 72 -3.94 4.06 3.40
C GLY A 72 -3.74 5.16 2.37
N VAL A 73 -2.54 5.20 1.82
CA VAL A 73 -2.09 6.30 0.96
C VAL A 73 -2.90 6.42 -0.33
N SER A 74 -3.40 5.32 -0.88
CA SER A 74 -4.15 5.31 -2.15
C SER A 74 -5.41 6.19 -2.09
N GLU A 75 -6.27 5.95 -1.11
CA GLU A 75 -7.51 6.69 -0.93
C GLU A 75 -7.25 8.06 -0.29
N VAL A 76 -6.32 8.15 0.67
CA VAL A 76 -6.00 9.42 1.34
C VAL A 76 -5.44 10.44 0.35
N ALA A 77 -4.48 10.05 -0.50
CA ALA A 77 -3.83 10.98 -1.43
C ALA A 77 -4.86 11.65 -2.36
N ARG A 78 -5.80 10.86 -2.91
CA ARG A 78 -6.91 11.40 -3.71
C ARG A 78 -7.78 12.36 -2.89
N THR A 79 -8.18 11.92 -1.70
CA THR A 79 -9.11 12.68 -0.84
C THR A 79 -8.54 14.04 -0.45
N VAL A 80 -7.29 14.11 0.01
CA VAL A 80 -6.70 15.38 0.45
C VAL A 80 -6.45 16.35 -0.72
N LEU A 81 -6.11 15.83 -1.90
CA LEU A 81 -5.94 16.65 -3.11
C LEU A 81 -7.28 17.23 -3.60
N GLU A 82 -8.35 16.43 -3.61
CA GLU A 82 -9.70 16.91 -3.95
C GLU A 82 -10.22 17.98 -2.97
N HIS A 83 -9.70 18.02 -1.73
CA HIS A 83 -10.16 18.90 -0.66
C HIS A 83 -9.14 19.98 -0.24
N GLY A 84 -8.26 20.38 -1.15
CA GLY A 84 -7.49 21.63 -1.02
C GLY A 84 -5.99 21.47 -0.77
N ALA A 85 -5.45 20.25 -0.68
CA ALA A 85 -4.01 20.05 -0.71
C ALA A 85 -3.46 20.39 -2.12
N ALA A 86 -2.41 21.21 -2.16
CA ALA A 86 -1.75 21.63 -3.40
C ALA A 86 -0.55 20.76 -3.77
N ALA A 87 -0.05 19.96 -2.84
CA ALA A 87 1.10 19.07 -3.00
C ALA A 87 1.03 17.92 -1.97
N LEU A 88 1.83 16.88 -2.18
CA LEU A 88 2.02 15.79 -1.23
C LEU A 88 3.48 15.74 -0.74
N GLY A 89 3.66 15.40 0.54
CA GLY A 89 4.97 15.20 1.14
C GLY A 89 5.13 13.79 1.70
N VAL A 90 6.21 13.11 1.34
CA VAL A 90 6.54 11.76 1.81
C VAL A 90 7.96 11.68 2.35
N ALA A 91 8.28 10.63 3.11
CA ALA A 91 9.62 10.49 3.64
C ALA A 91 10.58 10.02 2.54
N THR A 92 10.26 8.89 1.89
CA THR A 92 11.23 8.17 1.05
C THR A 92 10.98 8.35 -0.45
N ILE A 93 12.02 8.10 -1.25
CA ILE A 93 11.89 8.01 -2.72
C ILE A 93 10.89 6.91 -3.11
N ALA A 94 10.92 5.76 -2.43
CA ALA A 94 10.01 4.64 -2.71
C ALA A 94 8.54 5.03 -2.50
N GLU A 95 8.22 5.75 -1.42
CA GLU A 95 6.86 6.28 -1.20
C GLU A 95 6.43 7.26 -2.30
N ALA A 96 7.34 8.11 -2.78
CA ALA A 96 7.05 9.09 -3.82
C ALA A 96 6.80 8.43 -5.18
N LEU A 97 7.61 7.43 -5.54
CA LEU A 97 7.43 6.65 -6.76
C LEU A 97 6.13 5.84 -6.68
N HIS A 98 5.80 5.26 -5.52
CA HIS A 98 4.53 4.56 -5.34
C HIS A 98 3.31 5.48 -5.55
N LEU A 99 3.36 6.72 -5.07
CA LEU A 99 2.31 7.71 -5.37
C LEU A 99 2.17 7.98 -6.88
N ARG A 100 3.27 7.95 -7.65
CA ARG A 100 3.24 8.10 -9.11
C ARG A 100 2.64 6.86 -9.79
N GLU A 101 2.96 5.66 -9.31
CA GLU A 101 2.32 4.41 -9.75
C GLU A 101 0.80 4.43 -9.51
N LEU A 102 0.34 5.08 -8.43
CA LEU A 102 -1.08 5.30 -8.14
C LEU A 102 -1.73 6.41 -9.00
N GLY A 103 -1.00 6.98 -9.97
CA GLY A 103 -1.50 8.00 -10.87
C GLY A 103 -1.55 9.42 -10.30
N VAL A 104 -0.89 9.70 -9.17
CA VAL A 104 -0.85 11.06 -8.62
C VAL A 104 -0.01 11.97 -9.52
N THR A 105 -0.62 13.04 -10.02
CA THR A 105 0.03 14.04 -10.88
C THR A 105 0.42 15.33 -10.14
N ALA A 106 -0.09 15.53 -8.92
CA ALA A 106 0.24 16.68 -8.08
C ALA A 106 1.75 16.73 -7.73
N PRO A 107 2.30 17.89 -7.35
CA PRO A 107 3.68 17.99 -6.86
C PRO A 107 3.93 17.06 -5.66
N ILE A 108 5.06 16.35 -5.68
CA ILE A 108 5.49 15.44 -4.60
C ILE A 108 6.89 15.82 -4.17
N THR A 109 7.10 15.95 -2.87
CA THR A 109 8.44 16.15 -2.28
C THR A 109 8.81 14.94 -1.42
N ALA A 110 10.02 14.41 -1.62
CA ALA A 110 10.63 13.36 -0.80
C ALA A 110 11.98 13.83 -0.24
N TRP A 111 12.30 13.50 1.01
CA TRP A 111 13.42 14.15 1.72
C TRP A 111 14.34 13.20 2.50
N MET A 112 14.04 11.89 2.49
CA MET A 112 14.85 10.86 3.14
C MET A 112 15.29 9.83 2.11
N TRP A 113 16.59 9.81 1.84
CA TRP A 113 17.20 8.92 0.86
C TRP A 113 18.67 8.71 1.18
N HIS A 114 19.21 7.57 0.76
CA HIS A 114 20.61 7.23 0.87
C HIS A 114 21.37 7.70 -0.39
N PRO A 115 22.59 8.27 -0.27
CA PRO A 115 23.36 8.75 -1.42
C PRO A 115 23.68 7.71 -2.52
N GLY A 116 23.52 6.42 -2.22
CA GLY A 116 23.69 5.32 -3.18
C GLY A 116 22.42 4.90 -3.93
N GLU A 117 21.27 5.54 -3.68
CA GLU A 117 20.03 5.26 -4.41
C GLU A 117 20.08 5.81 -5.84
N ALA A 118 19.37 5.14 -6.76
CA ALA A 118 19.25 5.59 -8.14
C ALA A 118 18.31 6.80 -8.22
N LEU A 119 18.82 7.96 -8.65
CA LEU A 119 18.04 9.20 -8.72
C LEU A 119 17.37 9.45 -10.07
N ALA A 120 17.76 8.74 -11.14
CA ALA A 120 17.15 8.89 -12.45
C ALA A 120 15.62 8.68 -12.44
N PRO A 121 15.05 7.67 -11.74
CA PRO A 121 13.59 7.53 -11.61
C PRO A 121 12.92 8.71 -10.89
N VAL A 122 13.60 9.33 -9.92
CA VAL A 122 13.09 10.50 -9.19
C VAL A 122 12.91 11.68 -10.15
N PHE A 123 13.92 11.92 -10.99
CA PHE A 123 13.92 13.01 -11.97
C PHE A 123 12.90 12.78 -13.08
N ALA A 124 12.85 11.55 -13.61
CA ALA A 124 11.89 11.17 -14.65
C ALA A 124 10.43 11.27 -14.19
N ASN A 125 10.17 11.15 -12.89
CA ASN A 125 8.84 11.27 -12.30
C ASN A 125 8.55 12.66 -11.70
N HIS A 126 9.40 13.66 -11.97
CA HIS A 126 9.23 15.03 -11.49
C HIS A 126 8.97 15.12 -9.98
N ILE A 127 9.72 14.33 -9.19
CA ILE A 127 9.68 14.37 -7.73
C ILE A 127 10.70 15.40 -7.25
N GLU A 128 10.29 16.32 -6.37
CA GLU A 128 11.20 17.24 -5.71
C GLU A 128 12.01 16.48 -4.66
N LEU A 129 13.34 16.53 -4.79
CA LEU A 129 14.26 15.85 -3.89
C LEU A 129 14.82 16.81 -2.84
N GLY A 130 14.50 16.58 -1.58
CA GLY A 130 15.09 17.28 -0.44
C GLY A 130 16.58 16.96 -0.29
N LEU A 131 17.39 17.99 -0.04
CA LEU A 131 18.84 17.88 0.14
C LEU A 131 19.21 18.02 1.63
N PRO A 132 19.37 16.92 2.38
CA PRO A 132 19.56 16.96 3.83
C PRO A 132 21.00 17.23 4.26
N SER A 133 21.99 17.27 3.35
CA SER A 133 23.37 17.64 3.66
C SER A 133 24.17 18.03 2.41
N LEU A 134 25.36 18.58 2.59
CA LEU A 134 26.29 18.89 1.49
C LEU A 134 26.64 17.64 0.66
N ALA A 135 26.82 16.49 1.31
CA ALA A 135 27.10 15.23 0.61
C ALA A 135 25.95 14.83 -0.33
N HIS A 136 24.70 14.97 0.13
CA HIS A 136 23.52 14.72 -0.68
C HIS A 136 23.40 15.72 -1.84
N ALA A 137 23.70 17.00 -1.60
CA ALA A 137 23.72 18.00 -2.66
C ALA A 137 24.73 17.66 -3.76
N ARG A 138 25.95 17.24 -3.40
CA ARG A 138 26.98 16.80 -4.36
C ARG A 138 26.51 15.62 -5.22
N VAL A 139 25.91 14.61 -4.59
CA VAL A 139 25.40 13.42 -5.30
C VAL A 139 24.23 13.77 -6.21
N ALA A 140 23.24 14.51 -5.70
CA ALA A 140 22.07 14.91 -6.48
C ALA A 140 22.45 15.74 -7.70
N ILE A 141 23.39 16.69 -7.54
CA ILE A 141 23.87 17.53 -8.65
C ILE A 141 24.65 16.71 -9.69
N ALA A 142 25.50 15.78 -9.25
CA ALA A 142 26.23 14.91 -10.18
C ALA A 142 25.26 14.06 -11.01
N ALA A 143 24.28 13.43 -10.36
CA ALA A 143 23.25 12.64 -11.04
C ALA A 143 22.36 13.49 -11.95
N ALA A 144 22.00 14.71 -11.51
CA ALA A 144 21.19 15.62 -12.31
C ALA A 144 21.94 16.10 -13.56
N ARG A 145 23.26 16.36 -13.44
CA ARG A 145 24.11 16.71 -14.58
C ARG A 145 24.16 15.59 -15.62
N GLU A 146 24.31 14.35 -15.19
CA GLU A 146 24.29 13.18 -16.08
C GLU A 146 22.92 13.03 -16.76
N TYR A 147 21.83 13.10 -15.98
CA TYR A 147 20.47 13.04 -16.48
C TYR A 147 20.16 14.13 -17.52
N VAL A 148 20.60 15.37 -17.28
CA VAL A 148 20.44 16.49 -18.22
C VAL A 148 21.35 16.34 -19.46
N GLY A 149 22.53 15.75 -19.31
CA GLY A 149 23.44 15.49 -20.44
C GLY A 149 22.93 14.41 -21.39
N ASP A 150 22.23 13.41 -20.87
CA ASP A 150 21.67 12.28 -21.63
C ASP A 150 20.27 12.56 -22.19
N SER A 151 19.63 13.66 -21.79
CA SER A 151 18.28 14.00 -22.27
C SER A 151 18.30 14.64 -23.65
N ASP A 152 17.37 14.19 -24.51
CA ASP A 152 17.14 14.82 -25.81
C ASP A 152 16.52 16.22 -25.60
N PRO A 153 17.17 17.32 -26.01
CA PRO A 153 16.60 18.66 -25.88
C PRO A 153 15.29 18.86 -26.66
N ALA A 154 14.94 17.95 -27.59
CA ALA A 154 13.66 17.93 -28.28
C ALA A 154 12.55 17.18 -27.52
N ASN A 155 12.86 16.47 -26.43
CA ASN A 155 11.87 15.75 -25.64
C ASN A 155 11.27 16.65 -24.54
N PRO A 156 9.98 17.04 -24.65
CA PRO A 156 9.32 17.89 -23.66
C PRO A 156 9.18 17.23 -22.26
N SER A 157 9.37 15.91 -22.13
CA SER A 157 9.40 15.24 -20.82
C SER A 157 10.72 15.40 -20.06
N SER A 158 11.79 15.85 -20.73
CA SER A 158 13.09 16.07 -20.11
C SER A 158 13.12 17.43 -19.41
N THR A 159 12.55 17.48 -18.19
CA THR A 159 12.60 18.68 -17.36
C THR A 159 13.84 18.69 -16.48
N VAL A 160 14.40 19.89 -16.25
CA VAL A 160 15.47 20.09 -15.26
C VAL A 160 15.01 19.59 -13.88
N PRO A 161 15.76 18.66 -13.24
CA PRO A 161 15.45 18.13 -11.92
C PRO A 161 15.17 19.20 -10.85
N LEU A 162 14.15 18.97 -10.02
CA LEU A 162 13.76 19.89 -8.94
C LEU A 162 14.32 19.41 -7.59
N VAL A 163 14.98 20.31 -6.86
CA VAL A 163 15.54 20.03 -5.53
C VAL A 163 15.06 21.04 -4.50
N GLY A 164 14.91 20.60 -3.25
CA GLY A 164 14.56 21.45 -2.11
C GLY A 164 15.71 21.53 -1.12
N LEU A 165 16.11 22.74 -0.71
CA LEU A 165 17.18 22.94 0.26
C LEU A 165 16.67 22.77 1.68
N MET A 166 17.18 21.76 2.40
CA MET A 166 16.82 21.54 3.80
C MET A 166 17.79 22.28 4.71
N ALA A 167 17.33 23.32 5.41
CA ALA A 167 18.15 24.02 6.40
C ALA A 167 17.95 23.39 7.79
N ASP A 168 19.03 23.03 8.49
CA ASP A 168 18.92 22.74 9.92
C ASP A 168 18.93 24.03 10.73
N THR A 169 17.77 24.37 11.29
CA THR A 169 17.57 25.58 12.09
C THR A 169 17.68 25.34 13.60
N GLY A 170 17.91 24.09 14.02
CA GLY A 170 18.03 23.70 15.42
C GLY A 170 17.31 22.41 15.82
N LEU A 171 16.79 21.64 14.86
CA LEU A 171 16.26 20.31 15.14
C LEU A 171 17.38 19.26 15.20
N SER A 172 18.49 19.48 14.49
CA SER A 172 19.68 18.60 14.52
C SER A 172 19.39 17.13 14.17
N ARG A 173 18.46 16.91 13.23
CA ARG A 173 18.05 15.56 12.77
C ARG A 173 18.44 15.29 11.32
N SER A 174 18.06 16.22 10.46
CA SER A 174 18.24 16.18 9.01
C SER A 174 18.13 17.62 8.51
N GLY A 175 18.82 17.95 7.44
CA GLY A 175 19.02 19.32 7.00
C GLY A 175 20.50 19.70 7.04
N VAL A 176 20.91 20.47 6.06
CA VAL A 176 22.26 20.99 5.92
C VAL A 176 22.60 21.78 7.17
N SER A 177 23.69 21.40 7.83
CA SER A 177 24.14 22.01 9.06
C SER A 177 24.51 23.48 8.83
N PRO A 178 24.44 24.35 9.85
CA PRO A 178 24.87 25.75 9.72
C PRO A 178 26.32 25.91 9.24
N VAL A 179 27.19 24.94 9.54
CA VAL A 179 28.60 24.94 9.12
C VAL A 179 28.74 24.67 7.62
N GLU A 180 27.91 23.80 7.05
CA GLU A 180 27.96 23.40 5.64
C GLU A 180 27.01 24.22 4.75
N TRP A 181 26.16 25.07 5.33
CA TRP A 181 25.10 25.80 4.64
C TRP A 181 25.63 26.63 3.48
N SER A 182 26.57 27.54 3.73
CA SER A 182 27.10 28.45 2.70
C SER A 182 27.89 27.72 1.60
N GLU A 183 28.48 26.56 1.89
CA GLU A 183 29.08 25.74 0.83
C GLU A 183 28.01 25.07 -0.04
N THR A 184 26.97 24.53 0.59
CA THR A 184 25.85 23.87 -0.09
C THR A 184 25.10 24.85 -0.99
N VAL A 185 24.79 26.05 -0.49
CA VAL A 185 24.13 27.11 -1.27
C VAL A 185 24.97 27.51 -2.48
N ARG A 186 26.29 27.73 -2.31
CA ARG A 186 27.18 28.05 -3.44
C ARG A 186 27.19 26.96 -4.50
N LEU A 187 27.27 25.70 -4.07
CA LEU A 187 27.26 24.54 -4.96
C LEU A 187 25.95 24.44 -5.75
N VAL A 188 24.81 24.56 -5.07
CA VAL A 188 23.48 24.50 -5.69
C VAL A 188 23.23 25.70 -6.61
N ALA A 189 23.70 26.90 -6.24
CA ALA A 189 23.64 28.09 -7.10
C ALA A 189 24.45 27.92 -8.41
N GLN A 190 25.63 27.29 -8.33
CA GLN A 190 26.41 26.96 -9.52
C GLN A 190 25.68 25.96 -10.42
N ALA A 191 25.14 24.89 -9.84
CA ALA A 191 24.40 23.87 -10.59
C ALA A 191 23.10 24.42 -11.22
N SER A 192 22.40 25.32 -10.52
CA SER A 192 21.22 26.01 -11.03
C SER A 192 21.55 26.91 -12.23
N ARG A 193 22.61 27.72 -12.15
CA ARG A 193 23.09 28.52 -13.30
C ARG A 193 23.54 27.66 -14.49
N ALA A 194 24.05 26.46 -14.23
CA ALA A 194 24.43 25.51 -15.28
C ALA A 194 23.23 24.76 -15.88
N GLY A 195 22.01 24.98 -15.38
CA GLY A 195 20.79 24.32 -15.86
C GLY A 195 20.66 22.86 -15.44
N TRP A 196 21.45 22.39 -14.47
CA TRP A 196 21.40 21.00 -14.01
C TRP A 196 20.29 20.75 -13.00
N VAL A 197 19.94 21.75 -12.20
CA VAL A 197 18.87 21.66 -11.19
C VAL A 197 18.06 22.94 -11.14
N ARG A 198 16.80 22.84 -10.71
CA ARG A 198 15.98 23.96 -10.26
C ARG A 198 15.75 23.83 -8.77
N VAL A 199 15.62 24.95 -8.06
CA VAL A 199 15.32 24.94 -6.63
C VAL A 199 13.82 25.21 -6.43
N GLY A 200 13.13 24.32 -5.73
CA GLY A 200 11.72 24.49 -5.39
C GLY A 200 11.51 25.47 -4.23
N GLY A 201 12.40 25.41 -3.25
CA GLY A 201 12.50 26.38 -2.17
C GLY A 201 13.38 25.89 -1.03
N VAL A 202 13.33 26.62 0.09
CA VAL A 202 14.01 26.26 1.34
C VAL A 202 13.00 25.73 2.33
N PHE A 203 13.35 24.66 3.06
CA PHE A 203 12.53 24.18 4.14
C PHE A 203 13.31 23.71 5.36
N SER A 204 12.67 23.79 6.51
CA SER A 204 13.21 23.32 7.79
C SER A 204 12.09 22.70 8.63
N HIS A 205 12.39 22.24 9.84
CA HIS A 205 11.41 21.60 10.71
C HIS A 205 11.56 22.07 12.17
N LEU A 206 10.44 22.42 12.78
CA LEU A 206 10.38 22.94 14.14
C LEU A 206 10.49 21.81 15.16
N ALA A 207 11.22 22.06 16.25
CA ALA A 207 11.47 21.09 17.31
C ALA A 207 10.39 21.06 18.38
N SER A 208 9.71 22.18 18.62
CA SER A 208 8.87 22.39 19.80
C SER A 208 7.64 23.25 19.51
N ALA A 209 7.11 23.15 18.29
CA ALA A 209 5.96 23.96 17.87
C ALA A 209 4.65 23.55 18.57
N ASP A 210 4.60 22.33 19.09
CA ASP A 210 3.52 21.73 19.89
C ASP A 210 3.55 22.13 21.37
N MET A 211 4.67 22.70 21.84
CA MET A 211 4.91 23.11 23.22
C MET A 211 4.82 24.64 23.37
N PRO A 212 3.71 25.21 23.86
CA PRO A 212 3.49 26.65 23.91
C PRO A 212 4.48 27.43 24.79
N ASP A 213 5.03 26.78 25.81
CA ASP A 213 6.08 27.32 26.68
C ASP A 213 7.45 27.41 25.98
N GLN A 214 7.67 26.65 24.90
CA GLN A 214 8.89 26.63 24.09
C GLN A 214 8.87 27.60 22.90
N ARG A 215 7.96 28.59 22.90
CA ARG A 215 7.89 29.65 21.86
C ARG A 215 9.24 30.29 21.53
N PRO A 216 10.11 30.66 22.49
CA PRO A 216 11.42 31.24 22.17
C PRO A 216 12.32 30.33 21.33
N THR A 217 12.21 29.00 21.50
CA THR A 217 12.95 28.04 20.67
C THR A 217 12.45 28.07 19.23
N THR A 218 11.13 28.06 19.05
CA THR A 218 10.49 28.17 17.73
C THR A 218 10.83 29.50 17.04
N ASP A 219 10.89 30.61 17.78
CA ASP A 219 11.24 31.93 17.23
C ASP A 219 12.67 31.98 16.72
N ARG A 220 13.63 31.44 17.48
CA ARG A 220 15.03 31.31 17.02
C ARG A 220 15.16 30.44 15.76
N GLN A 221 14.39 29.36 15.66
CA GLN A 221 14.36 28.54 14.44
C GLN A 221 13.81 29.34 13.25
N ALA A 222 12.76 30.13 13.46
CA ALA A 222 12.18 30.98 12.43
C ALA A 222 13.14 32.08 11.95
N GLU A 223 13.87 32.73 12.85
CA GLU A 223 14.91 33.70 12.50
C GLU A 223 16.01 33.07 11.63
N ARG A 224 16.53 31.91 12.04
CA ARG A 224 17.53 31.16 11.27
C ARG A 224 17.00 30.74 9.91
N PHE A 225 15.73 30.35 9.85
CA PHE A 225 15.08 29.98 8.59
C PHE A 225 15.00 31.16 7.61
N ARG A 226 14.60 32.35 8.09
CA ARG A 226 14.60 33.58 7.26
C ARG A 226 16.00 33.92 6.75
N ALA A 227 17.03 33.81 7.60
CA ALA A 227 18.41 34.02 7.20
C ALA A 227 18.89 33.00 6.15
N ALA A 228 18.45 31.74 6.24
CA ALA A 228 18.77 30.71 5.24
C ALA A 228 18.16 31.02 3.86
N ILE A 229 16.92 31.53 3.82
CA ILE A 229 16.27 32.00 2.59
C ILE A 229 17.05 33.19 2.00
N GLU A 230 17.38 34.17 2.84
CA GLU A 230 18.15 35.36 2.43
C GLU A 230 19.52 34.97 1.85
N ASP A 231 20.22 34.02 2.46
CA ASP A 231 21.51 33.52 1.95
C ASP A 231 21.38 32.86 0.57
N CYS A 232 20.28 32.13 0.31
CA CYS A 232 19.99 31.59 -1.02
C CYS A 232 19.81 32.71 -2.06
N CYS A 233 18.99 33.71 -1.73
CA CYS A 233 18.75 34.87 -2.60
C CYS A 233 20.03 35.66 -2.89
N ASN A 234 20.88 35.87 -1.89
CA ASN A 234 22.17 36.56 -2.03
C ASN A 234 23.14 35.83 -2.96
N HIS A 235 22.99 34.51 -3.12
CA HIS A 235 23.75 33.70 -4.07
C HIS A 235 23.10 33.57 -5.46
N GLY A 236 21.99 34.28 -5.68
CA GLY A 236 21.25 34.32 -6.94
C GLY A 236 20.37 33.09 -7.19
N LEU A 237 19.97 32.36 -6.14
CA LEU A 237 18.97 31.32 -6.25
C LEU A 237 17.57 31.92 -6.18
N ASP A 238 16.68 31.44 -7.04
CA ASP A 238 15.24 31.61 -6.90
C ASP A 238 14.68 30.49 -6.02
N VAL A 239 13.94 30.86 -4.97
CA VAL A 239 13.40 29.94 -3.95
C VAL A 239 11.90 30.23 -3.73
N PRO A 240 11.04 29.86 -4.70
CA PRO A 240 9.67 30.38 -4.77
C PRO A 240 8.68 29.75 -3.77
N CYS A 241 9.02 28.63 -3.13
CA CYS A 241 8.12 27.93 -2.21
C CYS A 241 8.83 27.50 -0.93
N ASN A 242 8.86 28.38 0.08
CA ASN A 242 9.51 28.14 1.35
C ASN A 242 8.51 27.65 2.40
N HIS A 243 8.89 26.66 3.20
CA HIS A 243 7.97 26.03 4.15
C HIS A 243 8.61 25.58 5.46
N LEU A 244 8.01 25.99 6.58
CA LEU A 244 8.51 25.70 7.94
C LEU A 244 7.49 24.97 8.81
N ALA A 245 6.23 25.41 8.78
CA ALA A 245 5.19 24.93 9.70
C ALA A 245 4.83 23.45 9.48
N ASN A 246 4.95 22.65 10.53
CA ASN A 246 4.26 21.37 10.72
C ASN A 246 2.85 21.61 11.30
N THR A 247 2.06 20.57 11.57
CA THR A 247 0.69 20.69 12.12
C THR A 247 0.57 21.69 13.29
N PRO A 248 1.35 21.61 14.39
CA PRO A 248 1.16 22.53 15.50
C PRO A 248 1.44 24.01 15.15
N ALA A 249 2.48 24.29 14.35
CA ALA A 249 2.73 25.65 13.86
C ALA A 249 1.69 26.11 12.83
N THR A 250 1.10 25.19 12.07
CA THR A 250 -0.02 25.48 11.17
C THR A 250 -1.21 26.02 11.97
N LEU A 251 -1.48 25.44 13.14
CA LEU A 251 -2.58 25.82 14.02
C LEU A 251 -2.30 27.09 14.84
N THR A 252 -1.06 27.28 15.30
CA THR A 252 -0.72 28.28 16.33
C THR A 252 0.17 29.44 15.87
N ARG A 253 0.80 29.34 14.69
CA ARG A 253 1.82 30.29 14.19
C ARG A 253 1.58 30.71 12.73
N PRO A 254 0.53 31.52 12.44
CA PRO A 254 0.29 32.07 11.10
C PRO A 254 1.48 32.82 10.50
N ASP A 255 2.31 33.45 11.35
CA ASP A 255 3.54 34.12 10.95
C ASP A 255 4.64 33.19 10.40
N LEU A 256 4.47 31.88 10.56
CA LEU A 256 5.39 30.83 10.09
C LEU A 256 4.80 29.98 8.95
N HIS A 257 3.71 30.41 8.33
CA HIS A 257 3.10 29.70 7.20
C HIS A 257 3.93 29.82 5.92
N PHE A 258 4.64 30.94 5.72
CA PHE A 258 5.40 31.22 4.50
C PHE A 258 4.58 30.95 3.22
N ASP A 259 5.15 30.25 2.24
CA ASP A 259 4.49 29.95 0.97
C ASP A 259 3.65 28.67 1.07
N MET A 260 4.01 27.77 2.00
CA MET A 260 3.38 26.47 2.15
C MET A 260 3.55 25.89 3.57
N VAL A 261 2.53 25.21 4.06
CA VAL A 261 2.55 24.45 5.33
C VAL A 261 2.57 22.94 5.08
N ARG A 262 2.98 22.16 6.09
CA ARG A 262 3.10 20.70 6.01
C ARG A 262 2.35 19.97 7.14
N PRO A 263 1.01 20.07 7.21
CA PRO A 263 0.24 19.29 8.16
C PRO A 263 0.36 17.79 7.83
N GLY A 264 0.60 17.00 8.86
CA GLY A 264 0.55 15.54 8.82
C GLY A 264 -0.57 15.05 9.72
N VAL A 265 -0.29 14.90 11.03
CA VAL A 265 -1.25 14.34 12.00
C VAL A 265 -2.62 15.05 12.03
N GLY A 266 -2.66 16.35 11.72
CA GLY A 266 -3.90 17.13 11.70
C GLY A 266 -4.84 16.73 10.59
N LEU A 267 -4.33 16.20 9.46
CA LEU A 267 -5.17 15.64 8.39
C LEU A 267 -5.97 14.42 8.88
N TYR A 268 -5.45 13.74 9.90
CA TYR A 268 -6.02 12.51 10.44
C TYR A 268 -6.81 12.74 11.74
N GLY A 269 -7.06 14.01 12.08
CA GLY A 269 -7.97 14.37 13.15
C GLY A 269 -7.37 14.58 14.53
N VAL A 270 -6.04 14.66 14.62
CA VAL A 270 -5.33 14.88 15.89
C VAL A 270 -4.85 16.32 15.97
N ASP A 271 -5.19 16.99 17.08
CA ASP A 271 -4.58 18.26 17.46
C ASP A 271 -3.36 17.98 18.37
N PRO A 272 -2.12 18.21 17.90
CA PRO A 272 -0.93 17.90 18.66
C PRO A 272 -0.53 19.01 19.66
N VAL A 273 -1.28 20.11 19.75
CA VAL A 273 -0.90 21.27 20.56
C VAL A 273 -1.31 21.06 22.02
N GLU A 274 -0.37 21.22 22.95
CA GLU A 274 -0.71 21.20 24.37
C GLU A 274 -1.64 22.37 24.73
N PRO A 275 -2.70 22.16 25.53
CA PRO A 275 -3.62 23.23 25.91
C PRO A 275 -2.92 24.41 26.61
N PHE A 276 -3.23 25.64 26.19
CA PHE A 276 -2.77 26.86 26.85
C PHE A 276 -3.84 27.96 26.79
N ALA A 277 -3.70 28.98 27.64
CA ALA A 277 -4.68 30.06 27.73
C ALA A 277 -4.84 30.79 26.38
N GLY A 278 -6.08 30.87 25.90
CA GLY A 278 -6.43 31.52 24.63
C GLY A 278 -6.28 30.65 23.39
N TYR A 279 -5.93 29.36 23.55
CA TYR A 279 -5.98 28.36 22.47
C TYR A 279 -7.23 27.51 22.59
N GLU A 280 -8.05 27.54 21.54
CA GLU A 280 -9.16 26.60 21.36
C GLU A 280 -8.70 25.47 20.44
N PRO A 281 -8.99 24.20 20.78
CA PRO A 281 -8.69 23.07 19.91
C PRO A 281 -9.26 23.26 18.50
N ALA A 282 -8.50 22.84 17.51
CA ALA A 282 -8.94 22.91 16.12
C ALA A 282 -10.15 21.99 15.86
N ASP A 283 -11.05 22.38 14.94
CA ASP A 283 -12.18 21.55 14.48
C ASP A 283 -11.68 20.42 13.56
N LEU A 284 -10.90 19.50 14.15
CA LEU A 284 -10.36 18.32 13.51
C LEU A 284 -11.17 17.10 13.93
N ARG A 285 -11.45 16.23 12.96
CA ARG A 285 -12.26 15.02 13.13
C ARG A 285 -11.36 13.79 13.06
N PRO A 286 -11.29 12.96 14.13
CA PRO A 286 -10.56 11.70 14.11
C PRO A 286 -11.02 10.81 12.97
N ALA A 287 -10.08 10.34 12.15
CA ALA A 287 -10.40 9.57 10.94
C ALA A 287 -10.26 8.05 11.10
N MET A 288 -9.58 7.57 12.15
CA MET A 288 -9.26 6.14 12.32
C MET A 288 -9.98 5.54 13.52
N THR A 289 -10.55 4.34 13.31
CA THR A 289 -11.05 3.48 14.40
C THR A 289 -10.42 2.09 14.29
N LEU A 290 -9.65 1.70 15.30
CA LEU A 290 -9.13 0.35 15.43
C LEU A 290 -10.09 -0.48 16.28
N ARG A 291 -10.59 -1.58 15.73
CA ARG A 291 -11.48 -2.50 16.45
C ARG A 291 -11.12 -3.95 16.18
N ALA A 292 -11.42 -4.81 17.15
CA ALA A 292 -11.17 -6.25 17.05
C ALA A 292 -12.33 -7.05 17.65
N ARG A 293 -12.54 -8.27 17.16
CA ARG A 293 -13.66 -9.11 17.57
C ARG A 293 -13.42 -9.73 18.93
N VAL A 294 -14.47 -9.81 19.73
CA VAL A 294 -14.56 -10.71 20.88
C VAL A 294 -14.62 -12.13 20.35
N THR A 295 -13.61 -12.96 20.62
CA THR A 295 -13.56 -14.35 20.11
C THR A 295 -14.26 -15.32 21.04
N THR A 296 -14.18 -15.10 22.34
CA THR A 296 -14.82 -15.95 23.34
C THR A 296 -15.03 -15.19 24.64
N THR A 297 -16.05 -15.61 25.39
CA THR A 297 -16.25 -15.20 26.79
C THR A 297 -16.06 -16.41 27.69
N ARG A 298 -15.45 -16.20 28.86
CA ARG A 298 -15.16 -17.28 29.81
C ARG A 298 -15.31 -16.78 31.24
N ILE A 299 -15.70 -17.69 32.14
CA ILE A 299 -15.76 -17.42 33.58
C ILE A 299 -14.40 -17.75 34.19
N VAL A 300 -13.86 -16.83 34.96
CA VAL A 300 -12.66 -17.00 35.77
C VAL A 300 -13.10 -17.08 37.24
N PRO A 301 -12.97 -18.24 37.89
CA PRO A 301 -13.33 -18.38 39.30
C PRO A 301 -12.52 -17.46 40.21
N ARG A 302 -13.10 -17.07 41.34
CA ARG A 302 -12.39 -16.35 42.40
C ARG A 302 -11.07 -17.05 42.75
N GLY A 303 -9.99 -16.28 42.81
CA GLY A 303 -8.65 -16.76 43.16
C GLY A 303 -7.80 -17.22 41.96
N GLU A 304 -8.38 -17.31 40.76
CA GLU A 304 -7.64 -17.71 39.56
C GLU A 304 -6.98 -16.52 38.84
N GLY A 305 -5.78 -16.77 38.31
CA GLY A 305 -4.96 -15.78 37.62
C GLY A 305 -5.27 -15.67 36.13
N VAL A 306 -5.13 -14.47 35.56
CA VAL A 306 -5.38 -14.21 34.13
C VAL A 306 -4.10 -13.81 33.39
N SER A 307 -3.92 -14.39 32.19
CA SER A 307 -2.79 -14.15 31.28
C SER A 307 -1.42 -14.52 31.89
N TYR A 308 -0.35 -14.27 31.14
CA TYR A 308 1.01 -14.60 31.52
C TYR A 308 1.44 -13.93 32.83
N GLY A 309 2.03 -14.73 33.73
CA GLY A 309 2.52 -14.26 35.02
C GLY A 309 1.43 -13.87 36.00
N HIS A 310 0.15 -14.11 35.68
CA HIS A 310 -0.99 -13.89 36.57
C HIS A 310 -0.97 -12.53 37.28
N MET A 311 -0.66 -11.46 36.53
CA MET A 311 -0.60 -10.09 37.04
C MET A 311 -1.98 -9.57 37.51
N TRP A 312 -3.04 -10.26 37.15
CA TRP A 312 -4.38 -10.02 37.65
C TRP A 312 -4.96 -11.35 38.16
N VAL A 313 -5.61 -11.31 39.32
CA VAL A 313 -6.25 -12.45 39.97
C VAL A 313 -7.69 -12.06 40.32
N ALA A 314 -8.63 -12.93 39.96
CA ALA A 314 -10.05 -12.69 40.16
C ALA A 314 -10.39 -12.58 41.65
N GLN A 315 -11.02 -11.47 42.07
CA GLN A 315 -11.45 -11.26 43.45
C GLN A 315 -12.81 -11.93 43.75
N GLU A 316 -13.58 -12.20 42.70
CA GLU A 316 -14.86 -12.90 42.68
C GLU A 316 -15.01 -13.63 41.34
N ASP A 317 -16.01 -14.49 41.21
CA ASP A 317 -16.29 -15.16 39.93
C ASP A 317 -16.60 -14.11 38.86
N THR A 318 -15.68 -13.98 37.91
CA THR A 318 -15.64 -12.87 36.96
C THR A 318 -15.80 -13.39 35.54
N ARG A 319 -16.69 -12.78 34.76
CA ARG A 319 -16.77 -13.04 33.34
C ARG A 319 -15.74 -12.18 32.61
N THR A 320 -15.06 -12.78 31.65
CA THR A 320 -14.04 -12.12 30.84
C THR A 320 -14.30 -12.35 29.36
N ALA A 321 -13.87 -11.41 28.53
CA ALA A 321 -13.84 -11.53 27.08
C ALA A 321 -12.39 -11.63 26.58
N VAL A 322 -12.19 -12.40 25.52
CA VAL A 322 -10.93 -12.41 24.77
C VAL A 322 -11.16 -11.64 23.48
N VAL A 323 -10.30 -10.64 23.22
CA VAL A 323 -10.35 -9.82 22.02
C VAL A 323 -9.13 -10.17 21.17
N ALA A 324 -9.35 -10.46 19.88
CA ALA A 324 -8.31 -10.91 18.96
C ALA A 324 -7.47 -9.76 18.40
N ILE A 325 -6.74 -9.11 19.30
CA ILE A 325 -5.69 -8.17 18.97
C ILE A 325 -4.57 -8.27 20.00
N GLY A 326 -3.32 -8.26 19.55
CA GLY A 326 -2.15 -8.28 20.40
C GLY A 326 -1.00 -7.46 19.83
N TYR A 327 0.18 -7.64 20.43
CA TYR A 327 1.34 -6.82 20.05
C TYR A 327 1.93 -7.16 18.67
N ALA A 328 1.66 -8.33 18.11
CA ALA A 328 2.05 -8.64 16.73
C ALA A 328 1.19 -7.88 15.71
N ASP A 329 -0.01 -7.45 16.12
CA ASP A 329 -0.92 -6.62 15.31
C ASP A 329 -0.63 -5.12 15.50
N GLY A 330 0.31 -4.78 16.40
CA GLY A 330 0.74 -3.40 16.68
C GLY A 330 0.37 -2.87 18.06
N LEU A 331 -0.52 -3.54 18.81
CA LEU A 331 -0.94 -3.06 20.13
C LEU A 331 0.23 -3.02 21.11
N LEU A 332 0.52 -1.85 21.69
CA LEU A 332 1.67 -1.70 22.58
C LEU A 332 1.55 -2.59 23.82
N ARG A 333 2.54 -3.47 24.04
CA ARG A 333 2.56 -4.35 25.20
C ARG A 333 2.64 -3.59 26.54
N SER A 334 3.17 -2.37 26.51
CA SER A 334 3.20 -1.43 27.66
C SER A 334 1.81 -1.05 28.16
N LEU A 335 0.75 -1.24 27.36
CA LEU A 335 -0.63 -1.00 27.75
C LEU A 335 -1.22 -2.09 28.67
N SER A 336 -0.46 -3.14 29.00
CA SER A 336 -0.89 -4.21 29.91
C SER A 336 -1.39 -3.64 31.24
N GLY A 337 -2.68 -3.82 31.54
CA GLY A 337 -3.35 -3.31 32.73
C GLY A 337 -3.80 -1.84 32.65
N ASN A 338 -3.45 -1.11 31.59
CA ASN A 338 -3.75 0.32 31.42
C ASN A 338 -4.67 0.63 30.24
N LEU A 339 -5.03 -0.37 29.43
CA LEU A 339 -5.97 -0.27 28.31
C LEU A 339 -7.43 -0.43 28.75
N GLN A 340 -8.33 0.36 28.15
CA GLN A 340 -9.77 0.10 28.16
C GLN A 340 -10.25 -0.05 26.72
N VAL A 341 -11.21 -0.94 26.49
CA VAL A 341 -11.84 -1.15 25.18
C VAL A 341 -13.34 -0.94 25.30
N ALA A 342 -13.97 -0.39 24.26
CA ALA A 342 -15.42 -0.21 24.23
C ALA A 342 -16.11 -1.38 23.53
N ILE A 343 -17.07 -2.03 24.19
CA ILE A 343 -17.89 -3.11 23.65
C ILE A 343 -19.35 -2.75 23.94
N GLY A 344 -20.23 -2.79 22.95
CA GLY A 344 -21.64 -2.40 23.13
C GLY A 344 -21.84 -0.98 23.68
N GLY A 345 -20.92 -0.05 23.41
CA GLY A 345 -20.95 1.33 23.92
C GLY A 345 -20.48 1.50 25.37
N ARG A 346 -19.99 0.45 26.02
CA ARG A 346 -19.45 0.49 27.39
C ARG A 346 -17.95 0.21 27.42
N LEU A 347 -17.21 0.94 28.24
CA LEU A 347 -15.78 0.72 28.46
C LEU A 347 -15.54 -0.42 29.44
N TYR A 348 -14.67 -1.35 29.05
CA TYR A 348 -14.22 -2.46 29.86
C TYR A 348 -12.70 -2.45 30.00
N GLN A 349 -12.22 -2.84 31.18
CA GLN A 349 -10.80 -2.80 31.51
C GLN A 349 -10.07 -4.04 30.96
N GLN A 350 -8.97 -3.83 30.24
CA GLN A 350 -8.05 -4.91 29.90
C GLN A 350 -7.32 -5.37 31.17
N ILE A 351 -7.27 -6.70 31.38
CA ILE A 351 -6.67 -7.35 32.55
C ILE A 351 -5.58 -8.35 32.16
N GLY A 352 -4.55 -8.46 33.00
CA GLY A 352 -3.37 -9.26 32.70
C GLY A 352 -2.49 -8.62 31.63
N ARG A 353 -1.66 -9.42 30.97
CA ARG A 353 -0.75 -8.93 29.92
C ARG A 353 -1.41 -8.91 28.55
N VAL A 354 -1.04 -7.91 27.74
CA VAL A 354 -1.21 -7.95 26.29
C VAL A 354 -0.34 -9.08 25.73
N CYS A 355 -0.97 -10.04 25.04
CA CYS A 355 -0.29 -11.17 24.41
C CYS A 355 0.01 -10.87 22.93
N MET A 356 0.64 -11.83 22.24
CA MET A 356 1.04 -11.67 20.85
C MET A 356 -0.15 -11.38 19.93
N ASP A 357 -1.26 -12.11 20.13
CA ASP A 357 -2.40 -12.11 19.21
C ASP A 357 -3.73 -11.76 19.89
N GLN A 358 -3.75 -11.54 21.20
CA GLN A 358 -4.99 -11.33 21.95
C GLN A 358 -4.79 -10.59 23.27
N ILE A 359 -5.88 -9.99 23.75
CA ILE A 359 -6.01 -9.42 25.09
C ILE A 359 -7.19 -10.05 25.83
N VAL A 360 -7.15 -9.98 27.16
CA VAL A 360 -8.27 -10.37 28.03
C VAL A 360 -8.86 -9.13 28.68
N VAL A 361 -10.19 -9.04 28.69
CA VAL A 361 -10.97 -7.90 29.16
C VAL A 361 -11.91 -8.36 30.27
N ASN A 362 -11.96 -7.62 31.36
CA ASN A 362 -12.86 -7.89 32.48
C ASN A 362 -14.26 -7.33 32.16
N LEU A 363 -15.27 -8.22 32.10
CA LEU A 363 -16.66 -7.85 31.86
C LEU A 363 -17.46 -7.59 33.15
N GLY A 364 -16.91 -8.01 34.31
CA GLY A 364 -17.53 -7.86 35.62
C GLY A 364 -17.98 -9.20 36.24
N PRO A 365 -18.67 -9.14 37.39
CA PRO A 365 -19.13 -10.32 38.11
C PRO A 365 -20.11 -11.15 37.29
N VAL A 366 -20.04 -12.48 37.41
CA VAL A 366 -20.99 -13.39 36.79
C VAL A 366 -22.42 -13.06 37.25
N GLY A 367 -23.36 -13.03 36.30
CA GLY A 367 -24.76 -12.68 36.57
C GLY A 367 -25.09 -11.19 36.57
N SER A 368 -24.09 -10.30 36.43
CA SER A 368 -24.37 -8.89 36.16
C SER A 368 -24.91 -8.71 34.73
N PRO A 369 -25.93 -7.85 34.49
CA PRO A 369 -26.48 -7.62 33.16
C PRO A 369 -25.42 -7.23 32.13
N GLU A 370 -24.42 -6.46 32.55
CA GLU A 370 -23.38 -5.95 31.64
C GLU A 370 -22.31 -6.98 31.31
N ALA A 371 -22.09 -7.96 32.19
CA ALA A 371 -21.22 -9.08 31.89
C ALA A 371 -21.89 -10.05 30.90
N GLU A 372 -23.19 -10.31 31.07
CA GLU A 372 -23.95 -11.23 30.23
C GLU A 372 -24.34 -10.65 28.86
N ALA A 373 -24.30 -9.31 28.72
CA ALA A 373 -24.63 -8.63 27.47
C ALA A 373 -23.59 -8.83 26.35
N VAL A 374 -22.32 -9.09 26.69
CA VAL A 374 -21.24 -9.21 25.71
C VAL A 374 -21.18 -10.62 25.14
N THR A 375 -21.28 -10.72 23.82
CA THR A 375 -21.29 -11.98 23.08
C THR A 375 -20.10 -12.12 22.12
N PRO A 376 -19.61 -13.34 21.85
CA PRO A 376 -18.62 -13.56 20.80
C PRO A 376 -19.08 -13.05 19.43
N GLY A 377 -18.18 -12.42 18.70
CA GLY A 377 -18.44 -11.79 17.40
C GLY A 377 -18.62 -10.27 17.46
N GLU A 378 -18.92 -9.71 18.65
CA GLU A 378 -19.01 -8.26 18.83
C GLU A 378 -17.67 -7.56 18.64
N TRP A 379 -17.74 -6.30 18.22
CA TRP A 379 -16.57 -5.44 18.08
C TRP A 379 -16.19 -4.80 19.42
N ALA A 380 -14.94 -4.99 19.81
CA ALA A 380 -14.25 -4.20 20.81
C ALA A 380 -13.47 -3.08 20.12
N VAL A 381 -13.88 -1.83 20.33
CA VAL A 381 -13.15 -0.65 19.86
C VAL A 381 -11.96 -0.40 20.79
N ILE A 382 -10.76 -0.48 20.22
CA ILE A 382 -9.49 -0.26 20.92
C ILE A 382 -9.22 1.23 21.03
N PHE A 383 -9.40 1.97 19.93
CA PHE A 383 -9.48 3.44 19.90
C PHE A 383 -10.28 3.92 18.68
N GLY A 384 -10.76 5.15 18.71
CA GLY A 384 -11.54 5.80 17.66
C GLY A 384 -13.02 5.95 18.02
N ALA A 385 -13.89 5.97 17.02
CA ALA A 385 -15.32 6.22 17.20
C ALA A 385 -15.96 5.21 18.16
N GLY A 386 -16.59 5.73 19.23
CA GLY A 386 -17.25 4.92 20.26
C GLY A 386 -16.32 4.32 21.33
N GLY A 387 -15.00 4.61 21.27
CA GLY A 387 -14.01 4.19 22.27
C GLY A 387 -13.15 5.35 22.78
N LEU A 388 -11.95 5.02 23.26
CA LEU A 388 -10.94 6.03 23.60
C LEU A 388 -10.45 6.73 22.33
N SER A 389 -10.10 8.00 22.42
CA SER A 389 -9.33 8.69 21.37
C SER A 389 -7.90 8.13 21.26
N ALA A 390 -7.25 8.37 20.12
CA ALA A 390 -5.84 8.01 19.94
C ALA A 390 -4.94 8.74 20.95
N GLU A 391 -5.28 9.99 21.30
CA GLU A 391 -4.60 10.83 22.29
C GLU A 391 -4.74 10.26 23.71
N GLU A 392 -5.93 9.81 24.09
CA GLU A 392 -6.14 9.17 25.38
C GLU A 392 -5.39 7.85 25.50
N LEU A 393 -5.37 7.04 24.43
CA LEU A 393 -4.61 5.81 24.38
C LEU A 393 -3.10 6.08 24.46
N ALA A 394 -2.62 7.11 23.75
CA ALA A 394 -1.22 7.53 23.79
C ALA A 394 -0.78 7.92 25.20
N ARG A 395 -1.59 8.71 25.92
CA ARG A 395 -1.34 9.11 27.31
C ARG A 395 -1.22 7.90 28.23
N ARG A 396 -2.08 6.89 28.06
CA ARG A 396 -2.03 5.63 28.84
C ARG A 396 -0.81 4.78 28.51
N ALA A 397 -0.35 4.82 27.27
CA ALA A 397 0.86 4.12 26.82
C ALA A 397 2.17 4.85 27.17
N GLY A 398 2.11 6.13 27.57
CA GLY A 398 3.29 6.96 27.78
C GLY A 398 3.96 7.36 26.46
N THR A 399 3.16 7.61 25.42
CA THR A 399 3.63 7.97 24.07
C THR A 399 2.75 9.07 23.47
N ILE A 400 2.87 9.29 22.15
CA ILE A 400 2.15 10.28 21.36
C ILE A 400 1.16 9.63 20.39
N ALA A 401 0.09 10.34 20.03
CA ALA A 401 -0.93 9.84 19.10
C ALA A 401 -0.37 9.43 17.73
N TYR A 402 0.75 10.04 17.30
CA TYR A 402 1.47 9.65 16.09
C TYR A 402 1.87 8.17 16.11
N GLU A 403 2.36 7.67 17.25
CA GLU A 403 2.73 6.25 17.39
C GLU A 403 1.48 5.38 17.43
N ILE A 404 0.41 5.83 18.10
CA ILE A 404 -0.86 5.07 18.16
C ILE A 404 -1.51 4.91 16.78
N LEU A 405 -1.47 5.94 15.92
CA LEU A 405 -2.01 5.85 14.57
C LEU A 405 -1.14 4.96 13.67
N THR A 406 0.18 4.97 13.86
CA THR A 406 1.13 4.23 13.02
C THR A 406 1.48 2.84 13.53
N MET A 407 1.09 2.48 14.76
CA MET A 407 1.41 1.18 15.35
C MET A 407 0.73 -0.02 14.68
N PRO A 408 -0.54 0.02 14.19
CA PRO A 408 -1.20 -1.18 13.67
C PRO A 408 -0.47 -1.75 12.44
N ARG A 409 -0.26 -3.07 12.35
CA ARG A 409 0.66 -3.67 11.36
C ARG A 409 0.04 -4.72 10.46
N GLY A 410 0.38 -4.62 9.16
CA GLY A 410 0.41 -5.73 8.20
C GLY A 410 -0.94 -6.41 7.96
N PRO A 411 -1.00 -7.52 7.18
CA PRO A 411 -2.28 -8.09 6.73
C PRO A 411 -3.17 -8.63 7.86
N ARG A 412 -2.67 -8.66 9.11
CA ARG A 412 -3.40 -9.08 10.30
C ARG A 412 -4.48 -8.10 10.73
N VAL A 413 -4.31 -6.82 10.40
CA VAL A 413 -5.32 -5.77 10.63
C VAL A 413 -5.79 -5.25 9.28
N ALA A 414 -6.97 -5.68 8.86
CA ALA A 414 -7.54 -5.27 7.57
C ALA A 414 -7.91 -3.78 7.60
N ARG A 415 -7.71 -3.06 6.50
CA ARG A 415 -8.14 -1.67 6.37
C ARG A 415 -9.44 -1.59 5.57
N ARG A 416 -10.38 -0.78 6.04
CA ARG A 416 -11.65 -0.50 5.36
C ARG A 416 -11.96 0.99 5.40
N CYS A 417 -12.04 1.61 4.23
CA CYS A 417 -12.39 3.02 4.09
C CYS A 417 -13.91 3.22 3.99
N ILE A 418 -14.43 4.32 4.55
CA ILE A 418 -15.85 4.73 4.51
C ILE A 418 -15.98 6.20 4.08
N SER A 419 -17.08 6.55 3.40
CA SER A 419 -17.45 7.93 3.02
C SER A 419 -18.98 8.04 2.83
N SER A 420 -19.56 9.20 3.14
CA SER A 420 -21.00 9.53 3.13
C SER A 420 -21.47 10.23 1.86
N GLY A 421 -20.55 10.70 0.99
CA GLY A 421 -20.88 11.53 -0.19
C GLY A 421 -20.52 10.94 -1.55
N ARG A 422 -19.79 9.83 -1.60
CA ARG A 422 -19.62 9.00 -2.79
C ARG A 422 -19.79 7.55 -2.35
N HIS A 423 -20.68 6.83 -3.03
CA HIS A 423 -20.47 5.41 -3.23
C HIS A 423 -19.15 5.29 -4.01
N LEU A 424 -18.00 5.29 -3.32
CA LEU A 424 -16.92 4.41 -3.76
C LEU A 424 -17.62 3.06 -3.89
N PRO A 425 -17.58 2.37 -5.04
CA PRO A 425 -18.38 1.17 -5.27
C PRO A 425 -18.25 0.28 -4.05
N GLN A 426 -19.32 0.22 -3.25
CA GLN A 426 -19.40 -0.71 -2.15
C GLN A 426 -19.41 -2.07 -2.81
N ARG A 427 -18.47 -2.91 -2.40
CA ARG A 427 -18.36 -4.23 -2.97
C ARG A 427 -19.65 -5.00 -2.66
N PRO A 428 -20.31 -5.60 -3.67
CA PRO A 428 -21.51 -6.38 -3.44
C PRO A 428 -21.17 -7.67 -2.69
N ASP A 429 -22.01 -8.02 -1.73
CA ASP A 429 -21.96 -9.32 -1.06
C ASP A 429 -22.10 -10.48 -2.08
N HIS A 430 -21.64 -11.68 -1.69
CA HIS A 430 -21.90 -13.01 -2.26
C HIS A 430 -21.45 -13.37 -3.70
N LEU A 431 -20.45 -14.29 -3.86
CA LEU A 431 -20.50 -15.56 -4.66
C LEU A 431 -19.12 -16.26 -4.85
N ARG A 432 -19.10 -17.61 -4.80
CA ARG A 432 -17.95 -18.51 -5.13
C ARG A 432 -17.79 -18.65 -6.64
N VAL A 433 -16.56 -18.67 -7.19
CA VAL A 433 -16.37 -18.79 -8.67
C VAL A 433 -15.45 -19.96 -9.05
N SER A 434 -16.05 -20.98 -9.67
CA SER A 434 -15.40 -22.18 -10.24
C SER A 434 -14.89 -21.99 -11.68
N GLY A 435 -15.16 -20.83 -12.29
CA GLY A 435 -14.78 -20.41 -13.65
C GLY A 435 -15.54 -19.14 -14.05
N GLY A 436 -15.06 -18.40 -15.04
CA GLY A 436 -15.66 -17.10 -15.42
C GLY A 436 -15.36 -16.66 -16.85
N ARG A 437 -16.07 -15.63 -17.29
CA ARG A 437 -15.81 -14.90 -18.53
C ARG A 437 -15.89 -13.40 -18.24
N THR A 438 -14.96 -12.63 -18.79
CA THR A 438 -14.99 -11.17 -18.72
C THR A 438 -14.48 -10.57 -20.03
N THR A 439 -14.81 -9.31 -20.28
CA THR A 439 -14.18 -8.51 -21.32
C THR A 439 -13.23 -7.53 -20.64
N VAL A 440 -11.96 -7.53 -21.02
CA VAL A 440 -10.99 -6.53 -20.58
C VAL A 440 -10.88 -5.44 -21.64
N ALA A 441 -10.86 -4.18 -21.23
CA ALA A 441 -10.75 -3.06 -22.15
C ALA A 441 -9.29 -2.67 -22.39
N THR A 442 -8.46 -2.76 -21.36
CA THR A 442 -7.06 -2.28 -21.41
C THR A 442 -6.05 -3.36 -21.04
N ALA A 443 -4.78 -3.09 -21.34
CA ALA A 443 -3.67 -3.90 -20.87
C ALA A 443 -3.52 -3.89 -19.33
N GLU A 444 -3.96 -2.83 -18.66
CA GLU A 444 -3.97 -2.75 -17.19
C GLU A 444 -5.03 -3.67 -16.59
N ASP A 445 -6.25 -3.68 -17.15
CA ASP A 445 -7.32 -4.61 -16.77
C ASP A 445 -6.89 -6.07 -16.96
N MET A 446 -6.14 -6.34 -18.03
CA MET A 446 -5.55 -7.65 -18.28
C MET A 446 -4.55 -8.07 -17.21
N ARG A 447 -3.68 -7.14 -16.77
CA ARG A 447 -2.73 -7.42 -15.69
C ARG A 447 -3.45 -7.62 -14.36
N ALA A 448 -4.47 -6.81 -14.07
CA ALA A 448 -5.28 -6.94 -12.86
C ALA A 448 -6.02 -8.28 -12.81
N LEU A 449 -6.59 -8.72 -13.94
CA LEU A 449 -7.22 -10.05 -14.05
C LEU A 449 -6.20 -11.18 -13.84
N GLY A 450 -5.03 -11.06 -14.49
CA GLY A 450 -3.93 -12.00 -14.31
C GLY A 450 -3.47 -12.05 -12.84
N GLU A 451 -3.31 -10.91 -12.18
CA GLU A 451 -2.87 -10.83 -10.79
C GLU A 451 -3.85 -11.49 -9.82
N ALA A 452 -5.14 -11.25 -10.02
CA ALA A 452 -6.19 -11.87 -9.21
C ALA A 452 -6.27 -13.40 -9.37
N LEU A 453 -6.02 -13.92 -10.57
CA LEU A 453 -5.94 -15.37 -10.80
C LEU A 453 -4.62 -15.93 -10.26
N GLY A 454 -3.52 -15.20 -10.43
CA GLY A 454 -2.17 -15.56 -9.98
C GLY A 454 -2.09 -15.75 -8.47
N SER A 455 -2.74 -14.89 -7.68
CA SER A 455 -2.76 -14.97 -6.22
C SER A 455 -3.48 -16.21 -5.68
N GLN A 456 -4.24 -16.93 -6.52
CA GLN A 456 -4.96 -18.15 -6.16
C GLN A 456 -4.18 -19.43 -6.56
N LEU A 457 -3.12 -19.30 -7.34
CA LEU A 457 -2.37 -20.45 -7.84
C LEU A 457 -1.42 -20.97 -6.76
N SER A 458 -1.40 -22.29 -6.58
CA SER A 458 -0.43 -23.00 -5.74
C SER A 458 0.64 -23.68 -6.58
N ALA A 459 1.77 -24.01 -5.95
CA ALA A 459 2.80 -24.85 -6.56
C ALA A 459 2.19 -26.12 -7.16
N GLY A 460 2.65 -26.51 -8.35
CA GLY A 460 2.08 -27.62 -9.13
C GLY A 460 0.85 -27.25 -9.96
N THR A 461 0.37 -26.00 -9.94
CA THR A 461 -0.72 -25.57 -10.85
C THR A 461 -0.20 -25.36 -12.28
N VAL A 462 -0.98 -25.80 -13.27
CA VAL A 462 -0.70 -25.54 -14.69
C VAL A 462 -1.75 -24.58 -15.23
N VAL A 463 -1.31 -23.47 -15.82
CA VAL A 463 -2.15 -22.51 -16.52
C VAL A 463 -1.96 -22.67 -18.03
N VAL A 464 -3.03 -22.99 -18.73
CA VAL A 464 -3.06 -23.14 -20.18
C VAL A 464 -3.60 -21.85 -20.80
N LEU A 465 -2.73 -21.08 -21.46
CA LEU A 465 -3.12 -19.83 -22.12
C LEU A 465 -3.32 -20.03 -23.62
N THR A 466 -4.57 -19.89 -24.08
CA THR A 466 -4.95 -20.03 -25.50
C THR A 466 -5.43 -18.69 -26.06
N GLY A 467 -5.09 -18.35 -27.30
CA GLY A 467 -5.56 -17.14 -27.97
C GLY A 467 -4.65 -16.72 -29.12
N PRO A 468 -5.12 -15.92 -30.11
CA PRO A 468 -4.33 -15.55 -31.28
C PRO A 468 -3.06 -14.77 -30.93
N LEU A 469 -2.16 -14.60 -31.92
CA LEU A 469 -0.98 -13.74 -31.76
C LEU A 469 -1.43 -12.31 -31.41
N GLY A 470 -0.78 -11.70 -30.42
CA GLY A 470 -1.18 -10.37 -29.95
C GLY A 470 -2.52 -10.31 -29.22
N ALA A 471 -3.03 -11.44 -28.69
CA ALA A 471 -4.24 -11.46 -27.86
C ALA A 471 -4.05 -10.86 -26.45
N GLY A 472 -2.80 -10.70 -25.98
CA GLY A 472 -2.51 -10.22 -24.62
C GLY A 472 -2.04 -11.31 -23.64
N LYS A 473 -1.69 -12.52 -24.12
CA LYS A 473 -1.21 -13.64 -23.29
C LYS A 473 -0.06 -13.26 -22.36
N THR A 474 1.00 -12.63 -22.88
CA THR A 474 2.12 -12.18 -22.05
C THR A 474 1.72 -11.09 -21.04
N THR A 475 0.81 -10.19 -21.40
CA THR A 475 0.26 -9.18 -20.47
C THR A 475 -0.52 -9.83 -19.34
N PHE A 476 -1.31 -10.87 -19.64
CA PHE A 476 -1.98 -11.69 -18.63
C PHE A 476 -0.98 -12.42 -17.74
N THR A 477 0.09 -13.01 -18.30
CA THR A 477 1.15 -13.68 -17.54
C THR A 477 1.93 -12.72 -16.63
N GLN A 478 2.13 -11.46 -17.04
CA GLN A 478 2.70 -10.42 -16.18
C GLN A 478 1.84 -10.21 -14.94
N GLY A 479 0.52 -10.16 -15.11
CA GLY A 479 -0.44 -10.14 -14.01
C GLY A 479 -0.29 -11.36 -13.10
N LEU A 480 -0.36 -12.57 -13.67
CA LEU A 480 -0.20 -13.83 -12.92
C LEU A 480 1.06 -13.83 -12.05
N ALA A 481 2.18 -13.37 -12.62
CA ALA A 481 3.46 -13.29 -11.93
C ALA A 481 3.44 -12.30 -10.77
N ALA A 482 2.78 -11.15 -10.93
CA ALA A 482 2.58 -10.18 -9.86
C ALA A 482 1.75 -10.78 -8.71
N GLY A 483 0.67 -11.50 -9.04
CA GLY A 483 -0.18 -12.19 -8.06
C GLY A 483 0.56 -13.27 -7.28
N LEU A 484 1.47 -13.96 -7.94
CA LEU A 484 2.39 -14.93 -7.34
C LEU A 484 3.51 -14.27 -6.51
N GLY A 485 3.73 -12.97 -6.64
CA GLY A 485 4.84 -12.23 -6.03
C GLY A 485 6.20 -12.59 -6.62
N VAL A 486 6.25 -12.99 -7.89
CA VAL A 486 7.49 -13.32 -8.62
C VAL A 486 8.34 -12.07 -8.82
N GLN A 487 9.66 -12.21 -8.70
CA GLN A 487 10.60 -11.08 -8.83
C GLN A 487 11.09 -10.92 -10.28
N GLY A 488 11.25 -9.67 -10.70
CA GLY A 488 11.83 -9.32 -12.01
C GLY A 488 10.80 -9.19 -13.13
N ARG A 489 11.28 -8.77 -14.31
CA ARG A 489 10.43 -8.47 -15.46
C ARG A 489 10.00 -9.77 -16.18
N VAL A 490 8.69 -9.99 -16.30
CA VAL A 490 8.12 -11.05 -17.13
C VAL A 490 8.00 -10.56 -18.59
N GLN A 491 8.68 -11.27 -19.48
CA GLN A 491 8.67 -11.02 -20.92
C GLN A 491 8.24 -12.31 -21.63
N SER A 492 7.71 -12.18 -22.84
CA SER A 492 7.32 -13.35 -23.62
C SER A 492 8.52 -14.29 -23.83
N PRO A 493 8.36 -15.61 -23.62
CA PRO A 493 9.42 -16.59 -23.82
C PRO A 493 9.70 -16.89 -25.30
N THR A 494 9.20 -16.06 -26.24
CA THR A 494 9.24 -16.27 -27.70
C THR A 494 10.59 -16.73 -28.26
N PHE A 495 11.71 -16.30 -27.67
CA PHE A 495 13.07 -16.64 -28.12
C PHE A 495 13.82 -17.61 -27.20
N THR A 496 13.27 -17.93 -26.03
CA THR A 496 13.96 -18.73 -24.99
C THR A 496 13.24 -20.05 -24.70
N VAL A 497 12.07 -20.29 -25.32
CA VAL A 497 11.20 -21.47 -25.17
C VAL A 497 10.61 -21.59 -23.76
N VAL A 498 11.44 -21.54 -22.70
CA VAL A 498 11.03 -21.49 -21.30
C VAL A 498 11.81 -20.39 -20.59
N ARG A 499 11.14 -19.60 -19.75
CA ARG A 499 11.77 -18.68 -18.80
C ARG A 499 11.39 -19.05 -17.39
N GLN A 500 12.40 -19.23 -16.55
CA GLN A 500 12.22 -19.40 -15.12
C GLN A 500 12.26 -18.04 -14.42
N HIS A 501 11.25 -17.78 -13.62
CA HIS A 501 11.17 -16.63 -12.76
C HIS A 501 11.14 -17.06 -11.30
N ARG A 502 12.07 -16.50 -10.53
CA ARG A 502 12.27 -16.89 -9.13
C ARG A 502 11.11 -16.40 -8.26
N PRO A 503 10.71 -17.20 -7.26
CA PRO A 503 9.72 -16.74 -6.29
C PRO A 503 10.23 -15.51 -5.53
N GLY A 504 9.33 -14.61 -5.19
CA GLY A 504 9.61 -13.58 -4.18
C GLY A 504 9.61 -14.17 -2.78
N PHE A 505 10.27 -13.47 -1.87
CA PHE A 505 10.24 -13.81 -0.45
C PHE A 505 8.87 -13.45 0.12
N ALA A 506 8.21 -14.41 0.78
CA ALA A 506 7.01 -14.10 1.56
C ALA A 506 7.38 -13.16 2.72
N ALA A 507 6.56 -12.14 2.98
CA ALA A 507 6.78 -11.14 4.02
C ALA A 507 6.74 -11.72 5.46
N ASP A 508 6.46 -13.01 5.61
CA ASP A 508 6.32 -13.74 6.88
C ASP A 508 7.48 -14.72 7.18
N GLY A 509 8.48 -14.84 6.30
CA GLY A 509 9.62 -15.76 6.50
C GLY A 509 9.24 -17.25 6.61
N GLY A 510 8.02 -17.63 6.23
CA GLY A 510 7.38 -18.86 6.70
C GLY A 510 6.80 -19.79 5.64
N ARG A 511 7.15 -19.67 4.35
CA ARG A 511 7.12 -20.70 3.28
C ARG A 511 7.48 -20.01 1.96
N SER A 512 8.29 -20.65 1.12
CA SER A 512 8.60 -20.11 -0.21
C SER A 512 7.30 -20.01 -1.02
N ARG A 513 7.02 -18.85 -1.60
CA ARG A 513 6.02 -18.76 -2.68
C ARG A 513 6.48 -19.65 -3.85
N PRO A 514 5.57 -20.17 -4.69
CA PRO A 514 5.98 -20.93 -5.86
C PRO A 514 6.70 -20.00 -6.85
N GLY A 515 7.72 -20.53 -7.51
CA GLY A 515 8.31 -19.86 -8.67
C GLY A 515 7.37 -19.92 -9.88
N LEU A 516 7.73 -19.24 -10.97
CA LEU A 516 6.95 -19.27 -12.21
C LEU A 516 7.81 -19.81 -13.36
N LEU A 517 7.30 -20.80 -14.07
CA LEU A 517 7.83 -21.25 -15.35
C LEU A 517 6.92 -20.72 -16.45
N HIS A 518 7.40 -19.75 -17.22
CA HIS A 518 6.67 -19.19 -18.36
C HIS A 518 7.22 -19.78 -19.65
N MET A 519 6.41 -20.58 -20.34
CA MET A 519 6.84 -21.32 -21.54
C MET A 519 5.97 -21.03 -22.75
N ASP A 520 6.60 -21.13 -23.93
CA ASP A 520 5.95 -21.23 -25.22
C ASP A 520 5.88 -22.71 -25.61
N ALA A 521 4.71 -23.34 -25.36
CA ALA A 521 4.52 -24.77 -25.58
C ALA A 521 4.56 -25.15 -27.07
N TYR A 522 4.26 -24.20 -27.97
CA TYR A 522 4.32 -24.42 -29.42
C TYR A 522 5.76 -24.59 -29.90
N ARG A 523 6.71 -23.83 -29.33
CA ARG A 523 8.14 -23.93 -29.66
C ARG A 523 8.87 -25.07 -28.94
N LEU A 524 8.39 -25.48 -27.75
CA LEU A 524 8.94 -26.59 -26.97
C LEU A 524 9.06 -27.89 -27.80
N LEU A 525 8.17 -28.09 -28.77
CA LEU A 525 8.04 -29.32 -29.55
C LEU A 525 8.53 -29.21 -31.01
N GLY A 526 9.10 -28.05 -31.41
CA GLY A 526 9.58 -27.79 -32.78
C GLY A 526 8.47 -27.80 -33.85
N ASP A 527 8.84 -27.66 -35.14
CA ASP A 527 7.92 -27.70 -36.30
C ASP A 527 7.27 -29.10 -36.52
N ARG A 528 6.85 -29.80 -35.46
CA ARG A 528 6.17 -31.10 -35.45
C ARG A 528 4.65 -31.00 -35.33
N VAL A 529 4.08 -29.80 -35.40
CA VAL A 529 2.63 -29.60 -35.25
C VAL A 529 1.85 -30.09 -36.49
N GLU A 530 2.47 -30.09 -37.67
CA GLU A 530 1.87 -30.65 -38.89
C GLU A 530 2.14 -32.16 -39.09
N GLU A 531 3.12 -32.72 -38.37
CA GLU A 531 3.41 -34.16 -38.30
C GLU A 531 3.61 -34.59 -36.84
N ARG A 532 2.53 -34.58 -36.05
CA ARG A 532 2.58 -34.99 -34.63
C ARG A 532 3.16 -36.40 -34.54
N GLN A 533 4.34 -36.58 -33.96
CA GLN A 533 4.93 -37.89 -33.69
C GLN A 533 5.43 -37.98 -32.24
N ASP A 534 5.21 -39.13 -31.60
CA ASP A 534 5.72 -39.46 -30.25
C ASP A 534 7.25 -39.71 -30.28
N VAL A 535 7.90 -39.89 -29.11
CA VAL A 535 9.38 -40.07 -29.03
C VAL A 535 9.86 -41.34 -29.77
N ALA A 536 8.95 -42.28 -30.03
CA ALA A 536 9.18 -43.49 -30.82
C ALA A 536 8.84 -43.33 -32.33
N GLY A 537 8.46 -42.13 -32.78
CA GLY A 537 8.16 -41.82 -34.17
C GLY A 537 6.74 -42.20 -34.63
N ARG A 538 5.81 -42.51 -33.72
CA ARG A 538 4.41 -42.84 -34.05
C ARG A 538 3.60 -41.57 -34.21
N ARG A 539 2.82 -41.49 -35.29
CA ARG A 539 1.94 -40.33 -35.55
C ARG A 539 0.79 -40.24 -34.53
N LEU A 540 0.59 -39.08 -33.91
CA LEU A 540 -0.51 -38.79 -32.98
C LEU A 540 -1.72 -38.21 -33.72
N GLU A 541 -2.91 -38.64 -33.36
CA GLU A 541 -4.17 -38.16 -33.97
C GLU A 541 -4.56 -36.76 -33.45
N PRO A 542 -5.36 -35.98 -34.22
CA PRO A 542 -5.87 -34.69 -33.77
C PRO A 542 -6.70 -34.82 -32.48
N GLY A 543 -6.19 -34.28 -31.37
CA GLY A 543 -6.83 -34.32 -30.05
C GLY A 543 -6.27 -35.37 -29.07
N GLU A 544 -5.33 -36.21 -29.48
CA GLU A 544 -4.54 -36.99 -28.52
C GLU A 544 -3.63 -36.06 -27.70
N LEU A 545 -3.72 -36.17 -26.37
CA LEU A 545 -2.83 -35.52 -25.40
C LEU A 545 -1.44 -36.18 -25.48
N MET A 546 -0.37 -35.40 -25.42
CA MET A 546 0.97 -35.96 -25.24
C MET A 546 1.08 -36.68 -23.90
N ASP A 547 1.86 -37.77 -23.88
CA ASP A 547 2.12 -38.48 -22.63
C ASP A 547 2.93 -37.60 -21.69
N ARG A 548 2.59 -37.62 -20.40
CA ARG A 548 3.24 -36.80 -19.37
C ARG A 548 4.76 -37.00 -19.35
N GLY A 549 5.25 -38.21 -19.63
CA GLY A 549 6.69 -38.51 -19.70
C GLY A 549 7.40 -37.74 -20.82
N GLU A 550 6.76 -37.57 -21.98
CA GLU A 550 7.37 -36.92 -23.15
C GLU A 550 7.54 -35.41 -22.95
N VAL A 551 6.60 -34.78 -22.24
CA VAL A 551 6.66 -33.36 -21.90
C VAL A 551 7.74 -33.11 -20.84
N LEU A 552 7.90 -34.03 -19.89
CA LEU A 552 8.97 -33.97 -18.88
C LEU A 552 10.35 -34.17 -19.52
N ASP A 553 10.52 -35.17 -20.40
CA ASP A 553 11.77 -35.41 -21.13
C ASP A 553 12.19 -34.19 -21.98
N SER A 554 11.21 -33.52 -22.59
CA SER A 554 11.45 -32.29 -23.37
C SER A 554 11.88 -31.11 -22.48
N LEU A 555 11.32 -30.99 -21.27
CA LEU A 555 11.71 -29.96 -20.30
C LEU A 555 13.10 -30.24 -19.69
N GLU A 556 13.44 -31.50 -19.42
CA GLU A 556 14.79 -31.91 -18.97
C GLU A 556 15.85 -31.59 -20.03
N SER A 557 15.54 -31.76 -21.32
CA SER A 557 16.46 -31.43 -22.41
C SER A 557 16.82 -29.94 -22.54
N LEU A 558 16.04 -29.06 -21.90
CA LEU A 558 16.23 -27.60 -21.91
C LEU A 558 17.02 -27.07 -20.69
N ASP A 559 17.58 -27.97 -19.88
CA ASP A 559 18.45 -27.64 -18.73
C ASP A 559 17.75 -26.70 -17.72
N VAL A 560 16.44 -26.92 -17.51
CA VAL A 560 15.64 -26.14 -16.56
C VAL A 560 15.86 -26.70 -15.15
N ASP A 561 16.66 -26.01 -14.33
CA ASP A 561 16.97 -26.34 -12.91
C ASP A 561 15.76 -26.19 -11.94
N ALA A 562 14.52 -26.43 -12.41
CA ALA A 562 13.30 -26.15 -11.66
C ALA A 562 12.40 -27.39 -11.51
N ASP A 563 12.04 -27.72 -10.27
CA ASP A 563 11.02 -28.72 -9.98
C ASP A 563 9.62 -28.15 -10.24
N ILE A 564 8.86 -28.76 -11.16
CA ILE A 564 7.48 -28.39 -11.52
C ILE A 564 6.56 -28.41 -10.30
N GLU A 565 6.80 -29.30 -9.32
CA GLU A 565 5.99 -29.39 -8.10
C GLU A 565 6.18 -28.17 -7.18
N SER A 566 7.25 -27.40 -7.37
CA SER A 566 7.56 -26.17 -6.63
C SER A 566 7.22 -24.88 -7.39
N HIS A 567 6.74 -24.99 -8.63
CA HIS A 567 6.45 -23.85 -9.52
C HIS A 567 4.99 -23.85 -9.99
N VAL A 568 4.52 -22.70 -10.44
CA VAL A 568 3.37 -22.60 -11.34
C VAL A 568 3.89 -22.62 -12.76
N VAL A 569 3.28 -23.45 -13.61
CA VAL A 569 3.60 -23.52 -15.03
C VAL A 569 2.59 -22.71 -15.82
N VAL A 570 3.03 -21.70 -16.56
CA VAL A 570 2.19 -20.93 -17.49
C VAL A 570 2.64 -21.23 -18.90
N ALA A 571 1.79 -21.91 -19.66
CA ALA A 571 2.07 -22.32 -21.03
C ALA A 571 1.24 -21.51 -22.02
N GLU A 572 1.90 -20.63 -22.78
CA GLU A 572 1.29 -20.04 -23.97
C GLU A 572 1.13 -21.12 -25.04
N TRP A 573 -0.07 -21.21 -25.64
CA TRP A 573 -0.45 -22.23 -26.62
C TRP A 573 -0.40 -23.67 -26.09
N GLY A 574 -0.57 -23.87 -24.78
CA GLY A 574 -0.41 -25.16 -24.11
C GLY A 574 -1.56 -26.16 -24.27
N ARG A 575 -2.65 -25.81 -24.96
CA ARG A 575 -3.85 -26.66 -25.04
C ARG A 575 -3.54 -27.97 -25.75
N GLY A 576 -3.80 -29.09 -25.07
CA GLY A 576 -3.52 -30.46 -25.52
C GLY A 576 -2.08 -30.92 -25.28
N ILE A 577 -1.25 -30.11 -24.59
CA ILE A 577 0.20 -30.34 -24.44
C ILE A 577 0.59 -30.44 -22.96
N VAL A 578 0.18 -29.50 -22.12
CA VAL A 578 0.71 -29.39 -20.75
C VAL A 578 -0.28 -29.81 -19.66
N GLU A 579 -1.53 -30.13 -20.02
CA GLU A 579 -2.58 -30.48 -19.05
C GLU A 579 -2.23 -31.74 -18.24
N GLY A 580 -1.50 -32.69 -18.82
CA GLY A 580 -1.06 -33.91 -18.14
C GLY A 580 -0.02 -33.69 -17.02
N LEU A 581 0.56 -32.48 -16.94
CA LEU A 581 1.57 -32.15 -15.92
C LEU A 581 0.94 -31.98 -14.53
N SER A 582 -0.35 -31.64 -14.43
CA SER A 582 -1.02 -31.39 -13.15
C SER A 582 -2.46 -31.92 -13.08
N LYS A 583 -2.92 -32.16 -11.85
CA LYS A 583 -4.33 -32.39 -11.52
C LYS A 583 -5.09 -31.10 -11.21
N GLN A 584 -4.40 -29.96 -11.22
CA GLN A 584 -4.96 -28.62 -11.05
C GLN A 584 -4.61 -27.82 -12.29
N VAL A 585 -5.55 -27.73 -13.23
CA VAL A 585 -5.34 -27.04 -14.50
C VAL A 585 -6.29 -25.86 -14.60
N LEU A 586 -5.75 -24.66 -14.83
CA LEU A 586 -6.52 -23.47 -15.14
C LEU A 586 -6.44 -23.22 -16.64
N ASP A 587 -7.53 -23.49 -17.35
CA ASP A 587 -7.66 -23.11 -18.74
C ASP A 587 -8.02 -21.64 -18.83
N VAL A 588 -7.30 -20.88 -19.65
CA VAL A 588 -7.57 -19.47 -19.94
C VAL A 588 -7.57 -19.27 -21.45
N GLU A 589 -8.65 -18.74 -21.99
CA GLU A 589 -8.78 -18.42 -23.41
C GLU A 589 -9.03 -16.93 -23.60
N ILE A 590 -8.19 -16.30 -24.41
CA ILE A 590 -8.22 -14.86 -24.70
C ILE A 590 -8.55 -14.68 -26.18
N THR A 591 -9.68 -14.06 -26.48
CA THR A 591 -10.16 -13.79 -27.83
C THR A 591 -10.32 -12.29 -28.05
N ARG A 592 -10.22 -11.84 -29.31
CA ARG A 592 -10.50 -10.45 -29.67
C ARG A 592 -12.00 -10.29 -29.89
N VAL A 593 -12.58 -9.20 -29.40
CA VAL A 593 -13.97 -8.86 -29.66
C VAL A 593 -14.10 -8.47 -31.15
N SER A 594 -14.95 -9.17 -31.90
CA SER A 594 -15.08 -8.97 -33.36
C SER A 594 -15.69 -7.61 -33.69
N GLY A 595 -14.96 -6.75 -34.40
CA GLY A 595 -15.43 -5.44 -34.85
C GLY A 595 -14.33 -4.43 -35.22
N ALA A 596 -13.09 -4.63 -34.74
CA ALA A 596 -11.93 -3.85 -35.17
C ALA A 596 -11.38 -4.40 -36.51
N GLY A 597 -11.48 -3.62 -37.58
CA GLY A 597 -10.91 -3.96 -38.88
C GLY A 597 -9.38 -4.00 -38.84
N PRO A 598 -8.72 -4.62 -39.85
CA PRO A 598 -7.27 -4.82 -39.85
C PRO A 598 -6.42 -3.55 -40.05
N ASP A 599 -7.02 -2.34 -40.08
CA ASP A 599 -6.36 -1.11 -40.55
C ASP A 599 -6.12 -0.01 -39.49
N ASP A 600 -6.38 -0.23 -38.20
CA ASP A 600 -6.02 0.74 -37.16
C ASP A 600 -4.74 0.34 -36.40
N THR A 601 -3.72 1.19 -36.49
CA THR A 601 -2.34 0.96 -36.01
C THR A 601 -2.12 1.08 -34.50
N GLU A 602 -3.15 0.93 -33.66
CA GLU A 602 -3.03 1.00 -32.20
C GLU A 602 -3.43 -0.34 -31.53
N TRP A 603 -2.45 -1.25 -31.45
CA TRP A 603 -2.66 -2.63 -31.01
C TRP A 603 -2.87 -2.80 -29.48
N ALA A 604 -2.88 -1.71 -28.70
CA ALA A 604 -2.79 -1.73 -27.25
C ALA A 604 -4.14 -1.70 -26.51
N ASP A 605 -5.17 -1.09 -27.10
CA ASP A 605 -6.42 -0.74 -26.39
C ASP A 605 -7.68 -1.40 -26.96
N ASP A 606 -7.52 -2.42 -27.82
CA ASP A 606 -8.67 -3.19 -28.27
C ASP A 606 -9.16 -4.15 -27.16
N PRO A 607 -10.49 -4.19 -26.91
CA PRO A 607 -11.04 -5.08 -25.89
C PRO A 607 -10.79 -6.56 -26.22
N ARG A 608 -10.61 -7.37 -25.17
CA ARG A 608 -10.41 -8.82 -25.25
C ARG A 608 -11.43 -9.54 -24.39
N ASP A 609 -12.01 -10.60 -24.91
CA ASP A 609 -12.81 -11.52 -24.13
C ASP A 609 -11.90 -12.60 -23.54
N VAL A 610 -11.92 -12.72 -22.22
CA VAL A 610 -11.16 -13.72 -21.46
C VAL A 610 -12.13 -14.68 -20.80
N THR A 611 -11.98 -15.96 -21.06
CA THR A 611 -12.67 -17.02 -20.32
C THR A 611 -11.65 -17.81 -19.52
N TRP A 612 -12.04 -18.29 -18.34
CA TRP A 612 -11.22 -19.21 -17.57
C TRP A 612 -12.06 -20.26 -16.85
N ALA A 613 -11.49 -21.44 -16.68
CA ALA A 613 -12.13 -22.54 -15.96
C ALA A 613 -11.09 -23.43 -15.29
N TRP A 614 -11.40 -23.90 -14.07
CA TRP A 614 -10.59 -24.91 -13.40
C TRP A 614 -11.00 -26.31 -13.87
N ARG A 615 -10.02 -27.18 -14.13
CA ARG A 615 -10.17 -28.60 -14.43
C ARG A 615 -9.51 -29.47 -13.38
#